data_AF-A0A1Q8B5C7-F1
#
_entry.id   AF-A0A1Q8B5C7-F1
#
_cell.length_a   1.000
_cell.length_b   1.000
_cell.length_c   1.000
_cell.angle_alpha   90.00
_cell.angle_beta   90.00
_cell.angle_gamma   90.00
#
_symmetry.space_group_name_H-M   'P 1'
#
loop_
_entity.id
_entity.type
_entity.pdbx_description
1 polymer ?
#
loop_
_entity_poly.entity_id
_entity_poly.type
_entity_poly.pdbx_seq_one_letter_code
_entity_poly.pdbx_strand_id
1 'polypeptide(L)'
;MQNRWTAWILTVAVALSLSPALWAQTSARPEVARNTPDLSGIWIQSPGRLQGRFSAEDAPLQPWALEVYKANRQGVTNPGQSGLNGMDPEMYCLPEGVPRVYTMPPPFELVQVPGRIYMFFQSLQNPVPRYIYTDGRGHPEGYPTTAMGHSVGHWDGDTLVVDTVALDEVTWIDDAGTPHSEALHVVERFRRVDHNTLEIEFRFEDPKAFTKPWTAKKVYKLTPDWQYIPGFACEDRFKTDFEQKSLRDKKDWIEFRK
;
A
#
# COMPACT_ATOMS: atom_id res chain seq x y z
N MET A 1 50.40 -82.40 9.80
CA MET A 1 49.02 -81.91 9.88
C MET A 1 48.98 -80.61 9.08
N GLN A 2 48.53 -80.67 7.82
CA GLN A 2 47.32 -79.97 7.30
C GLN A 2 47.33 -78.46 7.56
N ASN A 3 47.09 -77.53 6.65
CA ASN A 3 46.72 -77.48 5.22
C ASN A 3 46.74 -75.96 4.90
N ARG A 4 47.42 -75.50 3.85
CA ARG A 4 46.83 -75.04 2.57
C ARG A 4 46.43 -73.54 2.45
N TRP A 5 47.05 -72.89 1.44
CA TRP A 5 46.46 -72.04 0.37
C TRP A 5 46.43 -70.51 0.57
N THR A 6 47.29 -69.76 -0.17
CA THR A 6 47.03 -68.85 -1.33
C THR A 6 46.30 -67.54 -0.96
N ALA A 7 46.59 -66.33 -1.44
CA ALA A 7 47.16 -65.86 -2.70
C ALA A 7 47.66 -64.40 -2.55
N TRP A 8 48.47 -63.95 -3.52
CA TRP A 8 48.92 -62.57 -3.73
C TRP A 8 47.82 -61.69 -4.35
N ILE A 9 47.87 -60.37 -4.14
CA ILE A 9 47.61 -59.29 -5.14
C ILE A 9 48.13 -57.95 -4.57
N LEU A 10 48.93 -57.25 -5.37
CA LEU A 10 49.39 -55.86 -5.19
C LEU A 10 48.30 -54.89 -5.69
N THR A 11 48.05 -53.80 -4.95
CA THR A 11 47.40 -52.61 -5.49
C THR A 11 47.90 -51.33 -4.81
N VAL A 12 48.54 -50.48 -5.61
CA VAL A 12 48.84 -49.08 -5.32
C VAL A 12 47.55 -48.27 -5.49
N ALA A 13 47.22 -47.40 -4.54
CA ALA A 13 46.19 -46.37 -4.73
C ALA A 13 46.64 -45.04 -4.11
N VAL A 14 47.05 -44.13 -4.99
CA VAL A 14 47.13 -42.68 -4.74
C VAL A 14 45.70 -42.16 -4.64
N ALA A 15 45.36 -41.49 -3.53
CA ALA A 15 44.08 -40.78 -3.41
C ALA A 15 44.33 -39.29 -3.24
N LEU A 16 43.88 -38.57 -4.25
CA LEU A 16 43.94 -37.13 -4.45
C LEU A 16 43.18 -36.35 -3.36
N SER A 17 43.74 -35.19 -3.04
CA SER A 17 43.14 -34.11 -2.26
C SER A 17 41.75 -33.72 -2.76
N LEU A 18 40.73 -33.84 -1.91
CA LEU A 18 39.43 -33.21 -2.12
C LEU A 18 39.32 -31.97 -1.24
N SER A 19 39.50 -30.80 -1.84
CA SER A 19 39.09 -29.52 -1.26
C SER A 19 37.56 -29.48 -1.22
N PRO A 20 36.91 -29.22 -0.07
CA PRO A 20 35.49 -28.93 -0.07
C PRO A 20 35.32 -27.49 -0.56
N ALA A 21 34.95 -27.32 -1.82
CA ALA A 21 34.29 -26.08 -2.24
C ALA A 21 32.96 -26.03 -1.49
N LEU A 22 32.92 -25.25 -0.41
CA LEU A 22 31.69 -24.79 0.22
C LEU A 22 30.92 -24.01 -0.85
N TRP A 23 29.96 -24.66 -1.48
CA TRP A 23 28.95 -23.98 -2.28
C TRP A 23 28.18 -23.08 -1.32
N ALA A 24 28.44 -21.78 -1.40
CA ALA A 24 27.51 -20.79 -0.90
C ALA A 24 26.18 -21.04 -1.62
N GLN A 25 25.23 -21.71 -0.95
CA GLN A 25 23.84 -21.68 -1.35
C GLN A 25 23.34 -20.27 -1.08
N THR A 26 23.59 -19.36 -2.03
CA THR A 26 22.78 -18.16 -2.17
C THR A 26 21.35 -18.67 -2.29
N SER A 27 20.52 -18.47 -1.26
CA SER A 27 19.10 -18.77 -1.33
C SER A 27 18.57 -18.07 -2.57
N ALA A 28 18.19 -18.83 -3.60
CA ALA A 28 17.60 -18.26 -4.79
C ALA A 28 16.39 -17.45 -4.35
N ARG A 29 16.39 -16.16 -4.68
CA ARG A 29 15.23 -15.27 -4.50
C ARG A 29 14.05 -15.97 -5.21
N PRO A 30 12.87 -16.11 -4.60
CA PRO A 30 11.75 -16.79 -5.24
C PRO A 30 11.52 -16.15 -6.60
N GLU A 31 11.61 -16.96 -7.64
CA GLU A 31 11.20 -16.57 -8.98
C GLU A 31 9.75 -16.10 -8.88
N VAL A 32 9.42 -14.95 -9.49
CA VAL A 32 8.01 -14.51 -9.64
C VAL A 32 7.25 -15.73 -10.12
N ALA A 33 6.21 -16.13 -9.38
CA ALA A 33 5.38 -17.26 -9.77
C ALA A 33 4.99 -17.05 -11.24
N ARG A 34 5.50 -17.92 -12.12
CA ARG A 34 5.62 -17.70 -13.57
C ARG A 34 4.26 -17.51 -14.30
N ASN A 35 3.15 -17.46 -13.57
CA ASN A 35 1.76 -17.44 -14.04
C ASN A 35 0.87 -16.38 -13.35
N THR A 36 1.42 -15.43 -12.58
CA THR A 36 0.60 -14.37 -11.98
C THR A 36 0.36 -13.25 -12.99
N PRO A 37 -0.88 -12.72 -13.14
CA PRO A 37 -1.13 -11.56 -13.97
C PRO A 37 -0.20 -10.40 -13.63
N ASP A 38 0.27 -9.69 -14.65
CA ASP A 38 1.01 -8.44 -14.46
C ASP A 38 0.01 -7.30 -14.25
N LEU A 39 0.03 -6.68 -13.08
CA LEU A 39 -0.81 -5.51 -12.78
C LEU A 39 -0.07 -4.19 -13.02
N SER A 40 1.19 -4.25 -13.45
CA SER A 40 2.03 -3.06 -13.57
C SER A 40 1.46 -2.07 -14.58
N GLY A 41 1.54 -0.79 -14.24
CA GLY A 41 1.05 0.30 -15.08
C GLY A 41 0.55 1.50 -14.29
N ILE A 42 0.20 2.54 -15.03
CA ILE A 42 -0.43 3.76 -14.49
C ILE A 42 -1.93 3.64 -14.70
N TRP A 43 -2.68 3.80 -13.62
CA TRP A 43 -4.11 3.52 -13.57
C TRP A 43 -4.86 4.77 -13.10
N ILE A 44 -5.82 5.22 -13.90
CA ILE A 44 -6.72 6.34 -13.56
C ILE A 44 -8.11 5.80 -13.31
N GLN A 45 -8.77 6.25 -12.25
CA GLN A 45 -10.15 5.83 -11.97
C GLN A 45 -11.05 6.21 -13.17
N SER A 46 -11.84 5.26 -13.64
CA SER A 46 -12.84 5.49 -14.68
C SER A 46 -13.77 6.64 -14.24
N PRO A 47 -14.05 7.63 -15.09
CA PRO A 47 -14.95 8.72 -14.75
C PRO A 47 -16.30 8.20 -14.25
N GLY A 48 -16.84 8.80 -13.21
CA GLY A 48 -18.08 8.34 -12.59
C GLY A 48 -18.49 9.16 -11.37
N ARG A 49 -19.62 8.79 -10.77
CA ARG A 49 -20.22 9.50 -9.63
C ARG A 49 -19.50 9.28 -8.29
N LEU A 50 -18.51 8.38 -8.24
CA LEU A 50 -17.83 7.93 -7.03
C LEU A 50 -16.30 8.13 -7.12
N GLN A 51 -15.86 9.30 -7.56
CA GLN A 51 -14.43 9.64 -7.49
C GLN A 51 -14.01 9.78 -6.02
N GLY A 52 -14.52 10.78 -5.30
CA GLY A 52 -14.24 11.01 -3.88
C GLY A 52 -14.92 10.07 -2.86
N ARG A 53 -15.57 8.98 -3.31
CA ARG A 53 -16.30 8.04 -2.43
C ARG A 53 -16.16 6.60 -2.87
N PHE A 54 -16.45 5.67 -1.95
CA PHE A 54 -16.51 4.24 -2.23
C PHE A 54 -17.91 3.73 -2.58
N SER A 55 -18.96 4.34 -2.03
CA SER A 55 -20.34 3.94 -2.29
C SER A 55 -21.27 5.15 -2.43
N ALA A 56 -22.42 4.94 -3.07
CA ALA A 56 -23.50 5.93 -3.13
C ALA A 56 -24.26 6.01 -1.81
N GLU A 57 -24.41 4.87 -1.13
CA GLU A 57 -24.96 4.78 0.21
C GLU A 57 -23.88 5.07 1.26
N ASP A 58 -24.29 5.63 2.40
CA ASP A 58 -23.40 5.83 3.54
C ASP A 58 -23.00 4.49 4.17
N ALA A 59 -21.80 4.46 4.75
CA ALA A 59 -21.32 3.29 5.49
C ALA A 59 -22.26 2.95 6.66
N PRO A 60 -22.36 1.67 7.06
CA PRO A 60 -23.23 1.24 8.15
C PRO A 60 -22.60 1.58 9.51
N LEU A 61 -22.59 2.86 9.87
CA LEU A 61 -21.85 3.41 11.02
C LEU A 61 -22.47 3.04 12.38
N GLN A 62 -21.60 2.79 13.37
CA GLN A 62 -21.96 2.75 14.79
C GLN A 62 -22.36 4.16 15.28
N PRO A 63 -23.09 4.29 16.41
CA PRO A 63 -23.60 5.59 16.86
C PRO A 63 -22.55 6.69 16.99
N TRP A 64 -21.39 6.41 17.59
CA TRP A 64 -20.33 7.42 17.75
C TRP A 64 -19.74 7.83 16.39
N ALA A 65 -19.53 6.87 15.49
CA ALA A 65 -18.97 7.09 14.17
C ALA A 65 -19.94 7.89 13.30
N LEU A 66 -21.24 7.67 13.46
CA LEU A 66 -22.29 8.47 12.82
C LEU A 66 -22.28 9.92 13.29
N GLU A 67 -22.06 10.20 14.58
CA GLU A 67 -21.96 11.57 15.07
C GLU A 67 -20.72 12.29 14.54
N VAL A 68 -19.57 11.60 14.50
CA VAL A 68 -18.35 12.14 13.86
C VAL A 68 -18.57 12.39 12.37
N TYR A 69 -19.18 11.45 11.65
CA TYR A 69 -19.50 11.60 10.23
C TYR A 69 -20.38 12.83 9.96
N LYS A 70 -21.44 13.02 10.75
CA LYS A 70 -22.31 14.20 10.66
C LYS A 70 -21.54 15.50 10.94
N ALA A 71 -20.67 15.49 11.95
CA ALA A 71 -19.83 16.64 12.28
C ALA A 71 -18.84 16.97 11.15
N ASN A 72 -18.21 15.95 10.55
CA ASN A 72 -17.34 16.09 9.37
C ASN A 72 -18.05 16.72 8.18
N ARG A 73 -19.34 16.42 8.04
CA ARG A 73 -20.16 16.92 6.95
C ARG A 73 -20.81 18.29 7.20
N GLN A 74 -20.79 18.84 8.42
CA GLN A 74 -21.41 20.12 8.77
C GLN A 74 -22.82 20.34 8.18
N GLY A 75 -23.68 19.32 8.21
CA GLY A 75 -25.05 19.41 7.69
C GLY A 75 -25.18 19.29 6.16
N VAL A 76 -24.11 18.98 5.43
CA VAL A 76 -24.17 18.65 4.00
C VAL A 76 -24.92 17.34 3.81
N THR A 77 -26.10 17.42 3.19
CA THR A 77 -26.97 16.27 2.93
C THR A 77 -26.73 15.62 1.57
N ASN A 78 -26.06 16.29 0.64
CA ASN A 78 -25.71 15.71 -0.66
C ASN A 78 -24.61 14.65 -0.51
N PRO A 79 -24.89 13.35 -0.75
CA PRO A 79 -23.91 12.30 -0.55
C PRO A 79 -22.62 12.51 -1.37
N GLY A 80 -22.68 13.12 -2.55
CA GLY A 80 -21.51 13.30 -3.41
C GLY A 80 -20.58 14.47 -3.04
N GLN A 81 -20.89 15.23 -2.00
CA GLN A 81 -20.11 16.39 -1.58
C GLN A 81 -19.17 16.03 -0.42
N SER A 82 -17.93 16.53 -0.50
CA SER A 82 -16.88 16.32 0.51
C SER A 82 -17.28 16.89 1.87
N GLY A 83 -16.68 16.36 2.94
CA GLY A 83 -16.77 16.92 4.29
C GLY A 83 -16.24 18.35 4.30
N LEU A 84 -17.02 19.29 4.85
CA LEU A 84 -16.69 20.72 4.81
C LEU A 84 -16.30 21.28 6.18
N ASN A 85 -16.00 20.43 7.16
CA ASN A 85 -15.72 20.91 8.51
C ASN A 85 -14.38 21.63 8.71
N GLY A 86 -13.52 21.64 7.69
CA GLY A 86 -12.17 22.19 7.79
C GLY A 86 -11.22 21.36 8.65
N MET A 87 -11.62 20.15 9.03
CA MET A 87 -10.83 19.19 9.81
C MET A 87 -10.45 17.96 8.98
N ASP A 88 -10.61 18.04 7.66
CA ASP A 88 -10.08 17.02 6.77
C ASP A 88 -8.56 16.92 6.95
N PRO A 89 -7.99 15.75 7.30
CA PRO A 89 -6.55 15.55 7.49
C PRO A 89 -5.73 16.07 6.31
N GLU A 90 -6.28 15.99 5.11
CA GLU A 90 -5.66 16.45 3.87
C GLU A 90 -5.32 17.96 3.92
N MET A 91 -6.18 18.77 4.54
CA MET A 91 -5.97 20.23 4.69
C MET A 91 -4.81 20.59 5.62
N TYR A 92 -4.32 19.63 6.40
CA TYR A 92 -3.19 19.75 7.32
C TYR A 92 -1.95 19.00 6.85
N CYS A 93 -1.92 18.61 5.57
CA CYS A 93 -0.81 17.87 4.95
C CYS A 93 -0.57 16.50 5.59
N LEU A 94 -1.59 15.90 6.20
CA LEU A 94 -1.53 14.51 6.65
C LEU A 94 -1.81 13.58 5.45
N PRO A 95 -1.15 12.41 5.36
CA PRO A 95 -1.36 11.48 4.24
C PRO A 95 -2.81 10.99 4.17
N GLU A 96 -3.35 10.72 2.97
CA GLU A 96 -4.74 10.24 2.86
C GLU A 96 -4.90 8.82 3.40
N GLY A 97 -3.88 7.98 3.19
CA GLY A 97 -3.84 6.61 3.66
C GLY A 97 -4.78 5.63 2.95
N VAL A 98 -4.69 4.35 3.30
CA VAL A 98 -5.60 3.33 2.80
C VAL A 98 -6.88 3.35 3.66
N PRO A 99 -8.07 3.41 3.05
CA PRO A 99 -8.35 3.22 1.62
C PRO A 99 -8.51 4.53 0.82
N ARG A 100 -8.50 5.70 1.46
CA ARG A 100 -8.83 6.99 0.81
C ARG A 100 -7.94 7.35 -0.37
N VAL A 101 -6.69 6.91 -0.42
CA VAL A 101 -5.82 7.10 -1.60
C VAL A 101 -6.44 6.60 -2.91
N TYR A 102 -7.41 5.66 -2.86
CA TYR A 102 -8.15 5.18 -4.03
C TYR A 102 -9.37 6.04 -4.41
N THR A 103 -9.74 7.03 -3.62
CA THR A 103 -10.79 8.00 -3.94
C THR A 103 -10.26 9.29 -4.55
N MET A 104 -8.95 9.38 -4.76
CA MET A 104 -8.31 10.56 -5.31
C MET A 104 -8.40 10.58 -6.85
N PRO A 105 -8.68 11.74 -7.48
CA PRO A 105 -8.75 11.85 -8.94
C PRO A 105 -7.47 11.52 -9.72
N PRO A 106 -6.25 11.88 -9.26
CA PRO A 106 -5.04 11.59 -10.01
C PRO A 106 -4.70 10.08 -10.01
N PRO A 107 -3.84 9.60 -10.94
CA PRO A 107 -3.53 8.19 -11.06
C PRO A 107 -2.73 7.63 -9.88
N PHE A 108 -2.68 6.30 -9.83
CA PHE A 108 -1.58 5.60 -9.19
C PHE A 108 -0.77 4.79 -10.21
N GLU A 109 0.52 4.67 -9.96
CA GLU A 109 1.39 3.69 -10.61
C GLU A 109 1.52 2.46 -9.73
N LEU A 110 1.34 1.28 -10.32
CA LEU A 110 1.62 -0.01 -9.69
C LEU A 110 2.85 -0.62 -10.34
N VAL A 111 3.82 -1.04 -9.54
CA VAL A 111 5.04 -1.72 -10.00
C VAL A 111 5.14 -3.08 -9.31
N GLN A 112 5.03 -4.15 -10.09
CA GLN A 112 5.13 -5.52 -9.61
C GLN A 112 6.57 -6.05 -9.75
N VAL A 113 7.15 -6.52 -8.64
CA VAL A 113 8.47 -7.16 -8.61
C VAL A 113 8.40 -8.49 -7.86
N PRO A 114 9.41 -9.38 -7.96
CA PRO A 114 9.45 -10.59 -7.14
C PRO A 114 9.29 -10.30 -5.64
N GLY A 115 8.23 -10.86 -5.03
CA GLY A 115 7.95 -10.80 -3.59
C GLY A 115 7.42 -9.46 -3.07
N ARG A 116 7.17 -8.48 -3.94
CA ARG A 116 6.60 -7.19 -3.52
C ARG A 116 5.90 -6.46 -4.67
N ILE A 117 4.86 -5.71 -4.34
CA ILE A 117 4.26 -4.70 -5.21
C ILE A 117 4.44 -3.33 -4.55
N TYR A 118 4.84 -2.34 -5.34
CA TYR A 118 4.90 -0.94 -4.93
C TYR A 118 3.77 -0.18 -5.60
N MET A 119 3.09 0.69 -4.85
CA MET A 119 2.13 1.62 -5.42
C MET A 119 2.51 3.05 -5.08
N PHE A 120 2.49 3.90 -6.10
CA PHE A 120 2.78 5.32 -6.00
C PHE A 120 1.53 6.07 -6.41
N PHE A 121 0.92 6.76 -5.46
CA PHE A 121 -0.27 7.57 -5.72
C PHE A 121 0.19 8.98 -6.07
N GLN A 122 -0.29 9.50 -7.20
CA GLN A 122 -0.16 10.92 -7.45
C GLN A 122 -1.18 11.64 -6.56
N SER A 123 -0.68 12.36 -5.57
CA SER A 123 -1.48 13.09 -4.60
C SER A 123 -1.00 14.54 -4.48
N LEU A 124 -1.87 15.41 -3.98
CA LEU A 124 -1.53 16.78 -3.59
C LEU A 124 -0.72 16.81 -2.28
N GLN A 125 -0.66 15.70 -1.55
CA GLN A 125 0.19 15.50 -0.38
C GLN A 125 1.47 14.79 -0.78
N ASN A 126 2.51 14.94 0.04
CA ASN A 126 3.79 14.27 -0.16
C ASN A 126 3.57 12.74 -0.20
N PRO A 127 3.62 12.10 -1.38
CA PRO A 127 3.03 10.78 -1.55
C PRO A 127 3.89 9.73 -0.86
N VAL A 128 3.32 9.05 0.13
CA VAL A 128 3.97 7.91 0.79
C VAL A 128 3.78 6.68 -0.10
N PRO A 129 4.85 5.99 -0.54
CA PRO A 129 4.69 4.77 -1.31
C PRO A 129 4.01 3.70 -0.46
N ARG A 130 3.08 2.96 -1.06
CA ARG A 130 2.50 1.77 -0.43
C ARG A 130 3.31 0.54 -0.81
N TYR A 131 3.55 -0.31 0.18
CA TYR A 131 4.25 -1.58 0.02
C TYR A 131 3.28 -2.72 0.27
N ILE A 132 3.12 -3.60 -0.72
CA ILE A 132 2.33 -4.83 -0.59
C ILE A 132 3.31 -6.01 -0.67
N TYR A 133 3.49 -6.73 0.43
CA TYR A 133 4.41 -7.86 0.50
C TYR A 133 3.74 -9.12 -0.07
N THR A 134 4.32 -9.68 -1.14
CA THR A 134 3.78 -10.88 -1.83
C THR A 134 4.70 -12.09 -1.72
N ASP A 135 5.64 -12.06 -0.77
CA ASP A 135 6.63 -13.12 -0.52
C ASP A 135 6.15 -14.21 0.45
N GLY A 136 4.85 -14.21 0.78
CA GLY A 136 4.23 -15.21 1.65
C GLY A 136 4.35 -14.93 3.15
N ARG A 137 4.88 -13.76 3.55
CA ARG A 137 4.87 -13.33 4.95
C ARG A 137 3.45 -13.00 5.43
N GLY A 138 3.21 -13.16 6.73
CA GLY A 138 2.03 -12.60 7.40
C GLY A 138 2.27 -11.17 7.92
N HIS A 139 1.26 -10.62 8.59
CA HIS A 139 1.43 -9.36 9.32
C HIS A 139 2.35 -9.56 10.53
N PRO A 140 3.32 -8.68 10.76
CA PRO A 140 4.14 -8.74 11.97
C PRO A 140 3.30 -8.34 13.20
N GLU A 141 3.61 -8.97 14.33
CA GLU A 141 3.01 -8.62 15.61
C GLU A 141 3.47 -7.20 16.03
N GLY A 142 2.54 -6.39 16.53
CA GLY A 142 2.86 -5.05 17.04
C GLY A 142 3.34 -4.05 15.99
N TYR A 143 2.94 -4.21 14.72
CA TYR A 143 3.25 -3.20 13.68
C TYR A 143 2.67 -1.83 14.10
N PRO A 144 3.44 -0.74 13.99
CA PRO A 144 2.94 0.59 14.32
C PRO A 144 1.82 1.00 13.36
N THR A 145 0.83 1.74 13.87
CA THR A 145 -0.20 2.33 13.02
C THR A 145 0.42 3.39 12.10
N THR A 146 0.02 3.36 10.83
CA THR A 146 0.46 4.34 9.81
C THR A 146 -0.69 4.58 8.84
N ALA A 147 -0.67 5.69 8.11
CA ALA A 147 -1.69 5.97 7.09
C ALA A 147 -1.80 4.86 6.02
N MET A 148 -0.68 4.24 5.62
CA MET A 148 -0.67 3.17 4.60
C MET A 148 -0.83 1.76 5.18
N GLY A 149 -0.74 1.61 6.50
CA GLY A 149 -0.80 0.33 7.19
C GLY A 149 0.30 -0.66 6.81
N HIS A 150 0.08 -1.93 7.15
CA HIS A 150 0.88 -3.05 6.67
C HIS A 150 0.03 -3.92 5.74
N SER A 151 0.45 -4.05 4.48
CA SER A 151 -0.26 -4.83 3.46
C SER A 151 0.49 -6.10 3.08
N VAL A 152 -0.19 -7.25 3.15
CA VAL A 152 0.31 -8.51 2.58
C VAL A 152 -0.61 -8.97 1.45
N GLY A 153 -0.05 -9.58 0.42
CA GLY A 153 -0.77 -9.99 -0.77
C GLY A 153 -0.53 -11.45 -1.12
N HIS A 154 -1.58 -12.12 -1.60
CA HIS A 154 -1.48 -13.45 -2.20
C HIS A 154 -2.34 -13.52 -3.46
N TRP A 155 -2.01 -14.46 -4.34
CA TRP A 155 -2.77 -14.70 -5.57
C TRP A 155 -3.82 -15.79 -5.35
N ASP A 156 -5.07 -15.47 -5.69
CA ASP A 156 -6.21 -16.37 -5.77
C ASP A 156 -6.63 -16.45 -7.25
N GLY A 157 -6.07 -17.42 -7.96
CA GLY A 157 -6.19 -17.51 -9.42
C GLY A 157 -5.56 -16.30 -10.13
N ASP A 158 -6.38 -15.52 -10.84
CA ASP A 158 -6.00 -14.30 -11.55
C ASP A 158 -6.17 -13.01 -10.72
N THR A 159 -6.57 -13.15 -9.45
CA THR A 159 -6.89 -12.03 -8.56
C THR A 159 -5.84 -11.91 -7.47
N LEU A 160 -5.25 -10.73 -7.33
CA LEU A 160 -4.40 -10.42 -6.18
C LEU A 160 -5.30 -9.99 -5.02
N VAL A 161 -5.25 -10.75 -3.93
CA VAL A 161 -5.95 -10.44 -2.67
C VAL A 161 -4.95 -9.78 -1.73
N VAL A 162 -5.23 -8.56 -1.31
CA VAL A 162 -4.41 -7.77 -0.39
C VAL A 162 -5.14 -7.60 0.91
N ASP A 163 -4.48 -7.96 2.01
CA ASP A 163 -4.95 -7.81 3.38
C ASP A 163 -4.16 -6.68 4.05
N THR A 164 -4.85 -5.70 4.64
CA THR A 164 -4.24 -4.51 5.24
C THR A 164 -4.77 -4.20 6.63
N VAL A 165 -3.85 -4.02 7.58
CA VAL A 165 -4.11 -3.70 8.99
C VAL A 165 -3.20 -2.56 9.46
N ALA A 166 -3.31 -2.18 10.73
CA ALA A 166 -2.50 -1.15 11.39
C ALA A 166 -2.63 0.23 10.70
N LEU A 167 -3.88 0.60 10.41
CA LEU A 167 -4.24 1.88 9.81
C LEU A 167 -4.46 2.93 10.90
N ASP A 168 -3.90 4.11 10.70
CA ASP A 168 -4.01 5.26 11.61
C ASP A 168 -5.45 5.82 11.60
N GLU A 169 -6.10 5.90 12.76
CA GLU A 169 -7.48 6.40 12.89
C GLU A 169 -7.65 7.90 12.56
N VAL A 170 -6.55 8.63 12.39
CA VAL A 170 -6.58 10.02 11.92
C VAL A 170 -7.08 10.12 10.48
N THR A 171 -6.87 9.09 9.65
CA THR A 171 -7.32 9.12 8.25
C THR A 171 -8.83 8.98 8.12
N TRP A 172 -9.38 9.43 6.99
CA TRP A 172 -10.77 9.19 6.63
C TRP A 172 -10.83 8.04 5.63
N ILE A 173 -11.95 7.32 5.53
CA ILE A 173 -12.15 6.30 4.49
C ILE A 173 -12.33 6.95 3.11
N ASP A 174 -12.99 8.10 3.04
CA ASP A 174 -13.31 8.81 1.79
C ASP A 174 -13.50 10.32 2.03
N ASP A 175 -13.67 11.09 0.94
CA ASP A 175 -13.80 12.55 1.01
C ASP A 175 -15.09 13.00 1.69
N ALA A 176 -16.06 12.10 1.87
CA ALA A 176 -17.28 12.38 2.63
C ALA A 176 -17.02 12.46 4.14
N GLY A 177 -15.82 12.13 4.59
CA GLY A 177 -15.42 12.18 6.00
C GLY A 177 -15.91 11.01 6.82
N THR A 178 -16.05 9.84 6.19
CA THR A 178 -16.38 8.59 6.85
C THR A 178 -15.25 8.19 7.82
N PRO A 179 -15.50 8.20 9.14
CA PRO A 179 -14.48 7.87 10.13
C PRO A 179 -14.31 6.35 10.27
N HIS A 180 -13.16 5.94 10.82
CA HIS A 180 -12.89 4.59 11.26
C HIS A 180 -12.09 4.61 12.57
N SER A 181 -11.75 3.44 13.11
CA SER A 181 -10.86 3.27 14.26
C SER A 181 -9.59 2.53 13.85
N GLU A 182 -8.66 2.34 14.79
CA GLU A 182 -7.48 1.49 14.60
C GLU A 182 -7.81 -0.01 14.39
N ALA A 183 -9.08 -0.42 14.60
CA ALA A 183 -9.54 -1.78 14.30
C ALA A 183 -9.95 -1.96 12.83
N LEU A 184 -9.76 -0.94 11.98
CA LEU A 184 -10.00 -1.04 10.56
C LEU A 184 -9.10 -2.09 9.91
N HIS A 185 -9.74 -3.02 9.22
CA HIS A 185 -9.17 -4.04 8.37
C HIS A 185 -9.75 -3.87 6.96
N VAL A 186 -8.87 -3.79 5.97
CA VAL A 186 -9.25 -3.62 4.57
C VAL A 186 -8.73 -4.79 3.78
N VAL A 187 -9.65 -5.48 3.09
CA VAL A 187 -9.32 -6.51 2.11
C VAL A 187 -9.63 -5.98 0.72
N GLU A 188 -8.64 -6.02 -0.15
CA GLU A 188 -8.76 -5.58 -1.54
C GLU A 188 -8.56 -6.76 -2.48
N ARG A 189 -9.35 -6.82 -3.55
CA ARG A 189 -9.22 -7.83 -4.61
C ARG A 189 -8.98 -7.12 -5.93
N PHE A 190 -7.73 -7.16 -6.38
CA PHE A 190 -7.29 -6.57 -7.64
C PHE A 190 -7.42 -7.59 -8.76
N ARG A 191 -8.21 -7.27 -9.78
CA ARG A 191 -8.43 -8.12 -10.95
C ARG A 191 -8.30 -7.32 -12.24
N ARG A 192 -7.33 -7.69 -13.07
CA ARG A 192 -7.17 -7.12 -14.42
C ARG A 192 -8.09 -7.86 -15.37
N VAL A 193 -9.25 -7.28 -15.64
CA VAL A 193 -10.35 -7.95 -16.37
C VAL A 193 -10.15 -7.97 -17.89
N ASP A 194 -9.35 -7.03 -18.39
CA ASP A 194 -8.86 -6.97 -19.75
C ASP A 194 -7.52 -6.20 -19.77
N HIS A 195 -6.92 -6.04 -20.94
CA HIS A 195 -5.64 -5.34 -21.08
C HIS A 195 -5.66 -3.92 -20.48
N ASN A 196 -6.76 -3.20 -20.58
CA ASN A 196 -6.87 -1.78 -20.23
C ASN A 196 -7.71 -1.50 -18.98
N THR A 197 -8.23 -2.53 -18.30
CA THR A 197 -9.17 -2.36 -17.19
C THR A 197 -8.71 -3.12 -15.95
N LEU A 198 -8.52 -2.40 -14.86
CA LEU A 198 -8.27 -2.95 -13.53
C LEU A 198 -9.50 -2.71 -12.66
N GLU A 199 -10.05 -3.78 -12.10
CA GLU A 199 -11.10 -3.71 -11.08
C GLU A 199 -10.48 -3.95 -9.71
N ILE A 200 -10.86 -3.13 -8.74
CA ILE A 200 -10.50 -3.34 -7.33
C ILE A 200 -11.79 -3.38 -6.54
N GLU A 201 -12.06 -4.53 -5.93
CA GLU A 201 -13.11 -4.68 -4.93
C GLU A 201 -12.52 -4.50 -3.54
N PHE A 202 -13.25 -3.79 -2.70
CA PHE A 202 -12.85 -3.46 -1.34
C PHE A 202 -13.85 -4.08 -0.38
N ARG A 203 -13.36 -4.62 0.73
CA ARG A 203 -14.13 -5.02 1.89
C ARG A 203 -13.57 -4.29 3.10
N PHE A 204 -14.45 -3.60 3.82
CA PHE A 204 -14.10 -2.83 5.01
C PHE A 204 -14.69 -3.51 6.23
N GLU A 205 -13.83 -3.78 7.21
CA GLU A 205 -14.20 -4.41 8.47
C GLU A 205 -13.65 -3.56 9.61
N ASP A 206 -14.53 -2.96 10.39
CA ASP A 206 -14.18 -2.27 11.62
C ASP A 206 -15.33 -2.48 12.61
N PRO A 207 -15.22 -3.44 13.55
CA PRO A 207 -16.30 -3.72 14.49
C PRO A 207 -16.57 -2.57 15.47
N LYS A 208 -15.63 -1.62 15.63
CA LYS A 208 -15.81 -0.45 16.49
C LYS A 208 -16.53 0.68 15.77
N ALA A 209 -16.24 0.90 14.48
CA ALA A 209 -16.83 2.00 13.71
C ALA A 209 -18.05 1.58 12.86
N PHE A 210 -18.15 0.32 12.46
CA PHE A 210 -19.21 -0.20 11.59
C PHE A 210 -20.07 -1.25 12.29
N THR A 211 -21.38 -1.24 12.01
CA THR A 211 -22.36 -2.22 12.51
C THR A 211 -22.29 -3.55 11.77
N LYS A 212 -21.72 -3.55 10.55
CA LYS A 212 -21.40 -4.72 9.75
C LYS A 212 -20.32 -4.41 8.72
N PRO A 213 -19.57 -5.41 8.24
CA PRO A 213 -18.74 -5.27 7.06
C PRO A 213 -19.52 -4.76 5.86
N TRP A 214 -18.87 -3.97 5.02
CA TRP A 214 -19.44 -3.47 3.77
C TRP A 214 -18.39 -3.50 2.65
N THR A 215 -18.85 -3.43 1.41
CA THR A 215 -18.00 -3.58 0.24
C THR A 215 -18.19 -2.44 -0.75
N ALA A 216 -17.18 -2.23 -1.57
CA ALA A 216 -17.21 -1.27 -2.66
C ALA A 216 -16.40 -1.79 -3.85
N LYS A 217 -16.54 -1.14 -5.00
CA LYS A 217 -15.79 -1.46 -6.20
C LYS A 217 -15.37 -0.19 -6.93
N LYS A 218 -14.11 -0.14 -7.35
CA LYS A 218 -13.60 0.90 -8.25
C LYS A 218 -13.02 0.26 -9.50
N VAL A 219 -13.13 0.97 -10.62
CA VAL A 219 -12.67 0.52 -11.93
C VAL A 219 -11.69 1.55 -12.46
N TYR A 220 -10.53 1.10 -12.91
CA TYR A 220 -9.44 1.94 -13.40
C TYR A 220 -9.11 1.60 -14.85
N LYS A 221 -8.64 2.60 -15.58
CA LYS A 221 -8.17 2.48 -16.96
C LYS A 221 -6.66 2.68 -17.04
N LEU A 222 -6.02 1.78 -17.78
CA LEU A 222 -4.60 1.86 -18.07
C LEU A 222 -4.32 3.13 -18.89
N THR A 223 -3.36 3.92 -18.44
CA THR A 223 -2.99 5.20 -19.06
C THR A 223 -1.47 5.26 -19.25
N PRO A 224 -0.93 4.54 -20.25
CA PRO A 224 0.53 4.36 -20.40
C PRO A 224 1.27 5.65 -20.76
N ASP A 225 0.58 6.60 -21.38
CA ASP A 225 1.15 7.89 -21.78
C ASP A 225 1.11 8.94 -20.66
N TRP A 226 0.57 8.60 -19.49
CA TRP A 226 0.52 9.52 -18.37
C TRP A 226 1.94 9.77 -17.85
N GLN A 227 2.29 11.05 -17.71
CA GLN A 227 3.51 11.46 -17.07
C GLN A 227 3.16 12.03 -15.71
N TYR A 228 4.00 11.73 -14.70
CA TYR A 228 3.85 12.35 -13.40
C TYR A 228 3.84 13.87 -13.55
N ILE A 229 2.75 14.50 -13.13
CA ILE A 229 2.63 15.96 -13.08
C ILE A 229 2.86 16.33 -11.62
N PRO A 230 3.98 16.99 -11.28
CA PRO A 230 4.15 17.55 -9.94
C PRO A 230 2.96 18.46 -9.64
N GLY A 231 2.14 18.06 -8.68
CA GLY A 231 1.00 18.85 -8.23
C GLY A 231 1.43 20.02 -7.36
N PHE A 232 0.45 20.77 -6.83
CA PHE A 232 0.68 21.63 -5.68
C PHE A 232 1.07 20.72 -4.51
N ALA A 233 2.29 20.86 -3.98
CA ALA A 233 2.68 20.10 -2.80
C ALA A 233 2.08 20.80 -1.58
N CYS A 234 1.42 20.07 -0.70
CA CYS A 234 0.79 20.68 0.48
C CYS A 234 1.77 21.54 1.31
N GLU A 235 3.05 21.17 1.34
CA GLU A 235 4.15 21.95 1.93
C GLU A 235 4.40 23.33 1.30
N ASP A 236 3.99 23.58 0.05
CA ASP A 236 4.09 24.90 -0.59
C ASP A 236 3.32 25.97 0.20
N ARG A 237 2.26 25.57 0.94
CA ARG A 237 1.54 26.44 1.87
C ARG A 237 2.44 26.96 3.00
N PHE A 238 3.36 26.13 3.47
CA PHE A 238 4.29 26.48 4.54
C PHE A 238 5.59 27.06 4.01
N LYS A 239 5.90 26.89 2.73
CA LYS A 239 7.14 27.35 2.11
C LYS A 239 7.32 28.86 2.24
N THR A 240 6.29 29.66 1.98
CA THR A 240 6.38 31.13 2.11
C THR A 240 6.70 31.55 3.56
N ASP A 241 6.01 30.92 4.53
CA ASP A 241 6.22 31.15 5.96
C ASP A 241 7.63 30.71 6.41
N PHE A 242 8.06 29.54 5.93
CA PHE A 242 9.39 29.00 6.18
C PHE A 242 10.46 29.89 5.57
N GLU A 243 10.35 30.32 4.32
CA GLU A 243 11.30 31.22 3.66
C GLU A 243 11.43 32.54 4.41
N GLN A 244 10.31 33.14 4.85
CA GLN A 244 10.35 34.36 5.65
C GLN A 244 11.03 34.18 7.00
N LYS A 245 10.84 33.04 7.68
CA LYS A 245 11.43 32.77 9.01
C LYS A 245 12.87 32.28 8.92
N SER A 246 13.19 31.43 7.95
CA SER A 246 14.50 30.79 7.78
C SER A 246 15.53 31.69 7.10
N LEU A 247 15.11 32.62 6.23
CA LEU A 247 16.03 33.49 5.48
C LEU A 247 16.23 34.87 6.11
N ARG A 248 15.50 35.21 7.19
CA ARG A 248 15.63 36.51 7.86
C ARG A 248 16.93 36.70 8.63
N ASP A 249 17.62 35.63 9.02
CA ASP A 249 18.96 35.72 9.62
C ASP A 249 19.94 34.70 9.01
N LYS A 250 20.40 34.98 7.78
CA LYS A 250 21.57 34.28 7.20
C LYS A 250 22.85 34.45 8.03
N LYS A 251 22.89 35.39 8.99
CA LYS A 251 24.01 35.56 9.94
C LYS A 251 24.08 34.42 10.96
N ASP A 252 22.95 33.95 11.47
CA ASP A 252 22.91 32.95 12.56
C ASP A 252 23.19 31.52 12.05
N TRP A 253 22.86 31.24 10.79
CA TRP A 253 23.19 29.96 10.14
C TRP A 253 24.70 29.76 9.92
N ILE A 254 25.49 30.83 9.88
CA ILE A 254 26.96 30.75 9.73
C ILE A 254 27.63 30.41 11.08
N GLU A 255 27.01 30.75 12.21
CA GLU A 255 27.55 30.42 13.54
C GLU A 255 27.35 28.94 13.93
N PHE A 256 26.34 28.25 13.38
CA PHE A 256 26.11 26.83 13.64
C PHE A 256 27.19 25.89 13.03
N ARG A 257 28.18 26.44 12.31
CA ARG A 257 29.30 25.70 11.69
C ARG A 257 30.66 25.94 12.35
N LYS A 258 30.71 26.49 13.57
CA LYS A 258 31.95 26.55 14.38
C LYS A 258 31.80 25.70 15.62
#